data_AF-A0A960MM24-F1
#
_entry.id   AF-A0A960MM24-F1
#
_cell.length_a   1.000
_cell.length_b   1.000
_cell.length_c   1.000
_cell.angle_alpha   90.00
_cell.angle_beta   90.00
_cell.angle_gamma   90.00
#
_symmetry.space_group_name_H-M   'P 1'
#
loop_
_entity.id
_entity.type
_entity.pdbx_description
1 polymer ?
#
loop_
_entity_poly.entity_id
_entity_poly.type
_entity_poly.pdbx_seq_one_letter_code
_entity_poly.pdbx_strand_id
1 'polypeptide(L)' 'MPFAKVNEIDLYYEVHGKGKPLVFLSGFSTHHMSWLSFVEDFQNDFQVILLDNRGAGQSSAPQGDYTIEMMASDTLAL' A
#
# COMPACT_ATOMS: atom_id res chain seq x y z
N MET A 1 8.93 8.97 6.14
CA MET A 1 7.68 9.73 5.91
C MET A 1 6.78 8.82 5.10
N PRO A 2 5.61 8.40 5.61
CA PRO A 2 4.90 7.23 5.08
C PRO A 2 4.02 7.57 3.86
N PHE A 3 4.38 8.59 3.09
CA PHE A 3 3.62 9.01 1.91
C PHE A 3 4.56 9.12 0.70
N ALA A 4 4.11 8.61 -0.44
CA ALA A 4 4.74 8.77 -1.74
C ALA A 4 3.77 9.47 -2.68
N LYS A 5 4.28 10.41 -3.48
CA LYS A 5 3.48 11.04 -4.53
C LYS A 5 3.56 10.19 -5.78
N VAL A 6 2.46 9.54 -6.14
CA VAL A 6 2.35 8.61 -7.29
C VAL A 6 1.13 8.96 -8.11
N ASN A 7 1.22 8.98 -9.44
CA ASN A 7 0.06 9.17 -10.34
C ASN A 7 -0.94 10.26 -9.89
N GLU A 8 -0.42 11.43 -9.49
CA GLU A 8 -1.18 12.59 -8.98
C GLU A 8 -1.90 12.42 -7.63
N ILE A 9 -1.64 11.34 -6.89
CA ILE A 9 -2.14 11.11 -5.53
C ILE A 9 -1.01 11.01 -4.52
N ASP A 10 -1.32 11.36 -3.26
CA ASP A 10 -0.50 10.96 -2.13
C ASP A 10 -0.93 9.56 -1.68
N LEU A 11 -0.04 8.58 -1.84
CA LEU A 11 -0.24 7.18 -1.48
C LEU A 11 0.46 6.90 -0.15
N TYR A 12 -0.30 6.43 0.83
CA TYR A 12 0.23 6.02 2.11
C TYR A 12 0.85 4.62 2.03
N TYR A 13 2.03 4.47 2.64
CA TYR A 13 2.71 3.19 2.76
C TYR A 13 3.57 3.11 4.03
N GLU A 14 3.77 1.89 4.50
CA GLU A 14 4.73 1.58 5.56
C GLU A 14 5.72 0.53 5.08
N VAL A 15 6.95 0.63 5.58
CA VAL A 15 8.02 -0.34 5.28
C VAL A 15 8.55 -0.89 6.58
N HIS A 16 8.51 -2.22 6.70
CA HIS A 16 8.96 -2.97 7.85
C HIS A 16 10.01 -3.99 7.43
N GLY A 17 10.98 -4.27 8.31
CA GLY A 17 12.01 -5.27 8.01
C GLY A 17 13.01 -4.87 6.91
N LYS A 18 13.74 -5.87 6.43
CA LYS A 18 14.76 -5.76 5.37
C LYS A 18 14.79 -7.06 4.57
N GLY A 19 15.21 -7.00 3.31
CA GLY A 19 15.34 -8.18 2.47
C GLY A 19 14.68 -8.00 1.11
N LYS A 20 14.15 -9.09 0.55
CA LYS A 20 13.39 -9.03 -0.71
C LYS A 20 12.07 -8.29 -0.48
N PRO A 21 11.64 -7.37 -1.36
CA PRO A 21 10.38 -6.66 -1.19
C PRO A 21 9.18 -7.62 -1.27
N LEU A 22 8.24 -7.45 -0.35
CA LEU A 22 6.97 -8.16 -0.29
C LEU A 22 5.85 -7.13 -0.07
N VAL A 23 5.02 -6.92 -1.10
CA VAL A 23 3.93 -5.94 -1.08
C VAL A 23 2.62 -6.61 -0.68
N PHE A 24 1.94 -6.05 0.32
CA PHE A 24 0.60 -6.47 0.73
C PHE A 24 -0.46 -5.55 0.13
N LEU A 25 -1.31 -6.12 -0.72
CA LEU A 25 -2.42 -5.42 -1.35
C LEU A 25 -3.73 -5.71 -0.63
N SER A 26 -4.36 -4.66 -0.13
CA SER A 26 -5.66 -4.74 0.55
C SER A 26 -6.80 -4.87 -0.46
N GLY A 27 -7.81 -5.67 -0.11
CA GLY A 27 -9.03 -5.84 -0.91
C GLY A 27 -10.01 -4.67 -0.74
N PHE A 28 -11.20 -4.82 -1.32
CA PHE A 28 -12.25 -3.79 -1.25
C PHE A 28 -12.63 -3.45 0.20
N SER A 29 -12.76 -2.14 0.48
CA SER A 29 -13.13 -1.60 1.80
C SER A 29 -12.16 -1.97 2.94
N THR A 30 -10.91 -2.31 2.63
CA THR A 30 -9.84 -2.60 3.60
C THR A 30 -8.61 -1.74 3.34
N HIS A 31 -7.64 -1.75 4.25
CA HIS A 31 -6.44 -0.90 4.22
C HIS A 31 -5.28 -1.57 4.99
N HIS A 32 -4.11 -0.94 5.04
CA HIS A 32 -2.85 -1.48 5.60
C HIS A 32 -3.01 -2.11 6.99
N MET A 33 -3.89 -1.56 7.84
CA MET A 33 -4.10 -2.09 9.20
C MET A 33 -4.57 -3.55 9.22
N SER A 34 -5.24 -4.02 8.16
CA SER A 34 -5.68 -5.41 8.01
C SER A 34 -4.51 -6.40 7.95
N TRP A 35 -3.28 -5.91 7.68
CA TRP A 35 -2.08 -6.73 7.54
C TRP A 35 -1.13 -6.65 8.73
N LEU A 36 -1.39 -5.80 9.74
CA LEU A 36 -0.43 -5.53 10.82
C LEU A 36 0.01 -6.79 11.56
N SER A 37 -0.91 -7.73 11.83
CA SER A 37 -0.60 -8.98 12.51
C SER A 37 0.32 -9.90 11.71
N PHE A 38 0.39 -9.74 10.39
CA PHE A 38 1.24 -10.56 9.52
C PHE A 38 2.64 -9.96 9.37
N VAL A 39 2.86 -8.68 9.69
CA VAL A 39 4.18 -8.04 9.55
C VAL A 39 5.23 -8.80 10.34
N GLU A 40 4.91 -9.23 11.56
CA GLU A 40 5.84 -9.96 12.43
C GLU A 40 6.29 -11.29 11.83
N ASP A 41 5.43 -11.95 11.05
CA ASP A 41 5.72 -13.23 10.42
C ASP A 41 6.72 -13.11 9.25
N PHE A 42 6.81 -11.94 8.61
CA PHE A 42 7.60 -11.76 7.38
C PHE A 42 8.76 -10.76 7.50
N GLN A 43 8.75 -9.83 8.45
CA GLN A 43 9.73 -8.73 8.50
C GLN A 43 11.18 -9.16 8.74
N ASN A 44 11.41 -10.38 9.23
CA ASN A 44 12.76 -10.91 9.45
C ASN A 44 13.44 -11.37 8.14
N ASP A 45 12.63 -11.76 7.14
CA ASP A 45 13.11 -12.32 5.86
C ASP A 45 12.83 -11.38 4.67
N PHE A 46 11.84 -10.50 4.80
CA PHE A 46 11.35 -9.63 3.75
C PHE A 46 11.36 -8.16 4.17
N GLN A 47 11.53 -7.28 3.18
CA GLN A 47 11.13 -5.89 3.30
C GLN A 47 9.62 -5.84 3.04
N VAL A 48 8.83 -5.86 4.10
CA VAL A 48 7.37 -5.85 4.04
C VAL A 48 6.90 -4.44 3.74
N ILE A 49 6.12 -4.28 2.68
CA ILE A 49 5.56 -3.01 2.23
C ILE A 49 4.04 -3.11 2.34
N LEU A 50 3.46 -2.33 3.26
CA LEU A 50 2.02 -2.16 3.37
C LEU A 50 1.63 -0.88 2.65
N LEU A 51 0.55 -0.91 1.87
CA LEU A 51 0.03 0.30 1.22
C LEU A 51 -1.48 0.39 1.36
N ASP A 52 -1.96 1.63 1.31
CA ASP A 52 -3.37 1.93 1.16
C ASP A 52 -3.65 2.24 -0.31
N ASN A 53 -4.54 1.48 -0.94
CA ASN A 53 -4.98 1.80 -2.30
C ASN A 53 -5.65 3.19 -2.34
N ARG A 54 -5.68 3.82 -3.52
CA ARG A 54 -6.46 5.04 -3.75
C ARG A 54 -7.89 4.88 -3.20
N GLY A 55 -8.36 5.88 -2.45
CA GLY A 55 -9.68 5.85 -1.82
C GLY A 55 -9.81 5.00 -0.56
N ALA A 56 -8.72 4.43 -0.05
CA ALA A 56 -8.71 3.63 1.17
C ALA A 56 -7.76 4.22 2.22
N GLY A 57 -8.09 3.97 3.51
CA GLY A 57 -7.23 4.29 4.64
C GLY A 57 -6.75 5.74 4.67
N GLN A 58 -5.43 5.92 4.65
CA GLN A 58 -4.75 7.22 4.70
C GLN A 58 -4.37 7.76 3.31
N SER A 59 -4.52 6.98 2.24
CA SER A 59 -4.26 7.43 0.87
C SER A 59 -5.29 8.45 0.38
N SER A 60 -4.92 9.22 -0.63
CA SER A 60 -5.83 10.16 -1.28
C SER A 60 -7.09 9.47 -1.80
N ALA A 61 -8.24 10.13 -1.67
CA ALA A 61 -9.55 9.64 -2.12
C ALA A 61 -10.17 10.60 -3.17
N PRO A 62 -9.60 10.70 -4.38
CA PRO A 62 -10.15 11.57 -5.43
C PRO A 62 -11.54 11.09 -5.86
N GLN A 63 -12.41 12.01 -6.26
CA GLN A 63 -13.72 11.69 -6.83
C GLN A 63 -13.58 10.97 -8.19
N GLY A 64 -14.56 10.14 -8.52
CA GLY A 64 -14.63 9.42 -9.80
C GLY A 64 -14.43 7.91 -9.65
N ASP A 65 -14.42 7.22 -10.78
CA ASP A 65 -14.32 5.76 -10.82
C ASP A 65 -12.87 5.30 -10.56
N TYR A 66 -12.75 4.16 -9.87
CA TYR A 66 -11.48 3.47 -9.68
C TYR A 66 -11.46 2.17 -10.49
N THR A 67 -10.33 1.90 -11.14
CA THR A 67 -10.08 0.67 -11.89
C THR A 67 -8.94 -0.12 -11.25
N ILE A 68 -8.87 -1.42 -11.53
CA ILE A 68 -7.78 -2.27 -11.05
C ILE A 68 -6.46 -1.85 -11.69
N GLU A 69 -6.49 -1.43 -12.95
CA GLU A 69 -5.34 -0.92 -13.69
C GLU A 69 -4.76 0.33 -13.02
N MET A 70 -5.62 1.24 -12.53
CA MET A 70 -5.17 2.41 -11.77
C MET A 70 -4.49 2.00 -10.46
N MET A 71 -5.05 1.07 -9.69
CA MET A 71 -4.44 0.58 -8.44
C MET A 71 -3.11 -0.16 -8.69
N ALA A 72 -3.04 -0.94 -9.76
CA ALA A 72 -1.81 -1.61 -10.19
C ALA A 72 -0.74 -0.59 -10.61
N SER A 73 -1.13 0.48 -11.32
CA SER A 73 -0.23 1.57 -11.71
C SER A 73 0.29 2.34 -10.49
N ASP A 74 -0.54 2.54 -9.46
CA ASP A 74 -0.10 3.17 -8.20
C ASP A 74 0.91 2.32 -7.47
N THR A 75 0.65 1.01 -7.40
CA THR A 75 1.56 0.04 -6.77
C THR A 75 2.89 -0.04 -7.52
N LEU A 76 2.88 0.02 -8.85
CA LEU A 76 4.10 0.00 -9.67
C LEU A 76 4.93 1.28 -9.54
N ALA A 77 4.28 2.42 -9.28
CA ALA A 77 4.92 3.72 -9.13
C ALA A 77 5.47 3.98 -7.71
N LEU A 78 5.08 3.17 -6.73
CA LEU A 78 5.58 3.17 -5.35
C LEU A 78 6.95 2.46 -5.28
#